data_AF-A0A1X0R988-F1
#
_entry.id   AF-A0A1X0R988-F1
#
_cell.length_a   1.000
_cell.length_b   1.000
_cell.length_c   1.000
_cell.angle_alpha   90.00
_cell.angle_beta   90.00
_cell.angle_gamma   90.00
#
_symmetry.space_group_name_H-M   'P 1'
#
loop_
_entity.id
_entity.type
_entity.pdbx_description
1 polymer ?
#
loop_
_entity_poly.entity_id
_entity_poly.type
_entity_poly.pdbx_seq_one_letter_code
_entity_poly.pdbx_strand_id
1 'polypeptide(L)'
;CPSYSGTDHSRSSSKVCSMNKSKTKLPKPKDTVEKTIVTKTSLANTCKYSKFVTLIQEVVDHITQLLYAGSIFANYYFLKLRENGEELPMITQNLFY
;
A
#
# COMPACT_ATOMS: atom_id res chain seq x y z
N CYS A 1 -1.42 -1.51 -34.68
CA CYS A 1 -1.51 -2.16 -36.01
C CYS A 1 -0.11 -2.48 -36.47
N PRO A 2 0.28 -3.76 -36.50
CA PRO A 2 1.57 -4.14 -37.05
C PRO A 2 1.42 -4.60 -38.49
N SER A 3 2.42 -4.24 -39.29
CA SER A 3 3.17 -5.08 -40.24
C SER A 3 3.60 -4.23 -41.43
N TYR A 4 4.92 -4.07 -41.56
CA TYR A 4 5.58 -3.23 -42.54
C TYR A 4 6.19 -4.15 -43.60
N SER A 5 5.67 -4.13 -44.83
CA SER A 5 6.47 -4.20 -46.07
C SER A 5 5.61 -4.24 -47.34
N GLY A 6 5.58 -3.11 -48.07
CA GLY A 6 5.24 -2.95 -49.50
C GLY A 6 3.73 -2.90 -49.81
N THR A 7 3.14 -1.87 -50.44
CA THR A 7 3.64 -0.93 -51.46
C THR A 7 2.74 0.33 -51.44
N ASP A 8 3.29 1.47 -51.89
CA ASP A 8 2.62 2.73 -52.24
C ASP A 8 2.09 3.68 -51.15
N HIS A 9 2.92 4.71 -50.92
CA HIS A 9 2.58 6.14 -50.96
C HIS A 9 1.42 6.67 -50.11
N SER A 10 1.84 7.27 -49.00
CA SER A 10 1.42 8.61 -48.56
C SER A 10 0.26 8.75 -47.56
N ARG A 11 0.68 9.39 -46.46
CA ARG A 11 0.00 10.49 -45.75
C ARG A 11 -0.91 10.13 -44.58
N SER A 12 -0.29 10.29 -43.40
CA SER A 12 -0.89 10.78 -42.15
C SER A 12 -2.15 11.64 -42.31
N SER A 13 -3.22 11.31 -41.60
CA SER A 13 -3.96 12.29 -40.78
C SER A 13 -5.05 11.58 -39.97
N SER A 14 -5.09 11.97 -38.70
CA SER A 14 -6.14 11.78 -37.71
C SER A 14 -7.57 12.12 -38.17
N LYS A 15 -8.53 11.60 -37.38
CA LYS A 15 -9.97 11.92 -37.24
C LYS A 15 -10.87 11.34 -38.35
N VAL A 16 -12.04 10.72 -38.12
CA VAL A 16 -12.97 10.60 -36.98
C VAL A 16 -14.04 9.57 -37.39
N CYS A 17 -14.55 8.73 -36.47
CA CYS A 17 -15.99 8.71 -36.20
C CYS A 17 -16.31 8.03 -34.86
N SER A 18 -17.02 8.76 -34.03
CA SER A 18 -17.47 8.41 -32.68
C SER A 18 -18.78 7.63 -32.70
N MET A 19 -18.88 6.68 -31.76
CA MET A 19 -20.11 6.25 -31.08
C MET A 19 -21.22 5.59 -31.92
N ASN A 20 -21.39 4.26 -31.76
CA ASN A 20 -22.68 3.67 -31.36
C ASN A 20 -22.49 2.27 -30.75
N LYS A 21 -23.15 2.03 -29.61
CA LYS A 21 -23.03 0.87 -28.72
C LYS A 21 -23.85 -0.32 -29.24
N SER A 22 -23.36 -1.54 -29.04
CA SER A 22 -24.20 -2.68 -28.65
C SER A 22 -23.55 -3.41 -27.47
N LYS A 23 -24.33 -3.60 -26.40
CA LYS A 23 -23.91 -4.33 -25.19
C LYS A 23 -23.87 -5.82 -25.53
N THR A 24 -22.70 -6.36 -25.82
CA THR A 24 -22.53 -7.82 -25.86
C THR A 24 -22.44 -8.35 -24.44
N LYS A 25 -23.33 -9.29 -24.12
CA LYS A 25 -23.46 -9.90 -22.79
C LYS A 25 -22.11 -10.46 -22.32
N LEU A 26 -21.74 -10.14 -21.09
CA LEU A 26 -20.62 -10.73 -20.37
C LEU A 26 -20.82 -12.26 -20.31
N PRO A 27 -19.94 -13.09 -20.88
CA PRO A 27 -19.88 -14.49 -20.52
C PRO A 27 -19.44 -14.56 -19.05
N LYS A 28 -20.25 -15.20 -18.20
CA LYS A 28 -19.85 -15.48 -16.81
C LYS A 28 -18.47 -16.13 -16.81
N PRO A 29 -17.48 -15.62 -16.06
CA PRO A 29 -16.31 -16.42 -15.76
C PRO A 29 -16.78 -17.56 -14.84
N LYS A 30 -16.88 -18.76 -15.40
CA LYS A 30 -16.80 -19.98 -14.61
C LYS A 30 -15.36 -20.11 -14.16
N ASP A 31 -15.20 -20.43 -12.88
CA ASP A 31 -13.96 -20.77 -12.21
C ASP A 31 -12.96 -19.62 -12.11
N THR A 32 -13.32 -18.60 -11.34
CA THR A 32 -12.33 -17.75 -10.68
C THR A 32 -11.59 -18.63 -9.66
N VAL A 33 -10.51 -19.27 -10.10
CA VAL A 33 -9.41 -19.54 -9.19
C VAL A 33 -9.05 -18.16 -8.64
N GLU A 34 -9.36 -17.94 -7.37
CA GLU A 34 -8.98 -16.75 -6.62
C GLU A 34 -7.45 -16.74 -6.66
N LYS A 35 -6.89 -16.09 -7.68
CA LYS A 35 -5.46 -15.85 -7.77
C LYS A 35 -5.17 -14.98 -6.58
N THR A 36 -4.65 -15.57 -5.52
CA THR A 36 -4.08 -14.86 -4.38
C THR A 36 -2.92 -14.04 -4.93
N ILE A 37 -3.21 -12.82 -5.38
CA ILE A 37 -2.20 -11.85 -5.75
C ILE A 37 -1.64 -11.37 -4.42
N VAL A 38 -0.57 -12.02 -3.98
CA VAL A 38 0.21 -11.55 -2.85
C VAL A 38 0.94 -10.30 -3.31
N THR A 39 0.32 -9.15 -3.10
CA THR A 39 0.93 -7.85 -3.34
C THR A 39 2.01 -7.61 -2.28
N LYS A 40 3.23 -8.11 -2.52
CA LYS A 40 4.43 -7.76 -1.76
C LYS A 40 4.92 -6.37 -2.19
N THR A 41 4.18 -5.34 -1.78
CA THR A 41 4.60 -3.95 -1.97
C THR A 41 5.68 -3.59 -0.95
N SER A 42 6.93 -3.46 -1.40
CA SER A 42 8.01 -2.89 -0.59
C SER A 42 7.87 -1.37 -0.55
N LEU A 43 8.41 -0.71 0.48
CA LEU A 43 8.41 0.75 0.57
C LEU A 43 9.05 1.41 -0.66
N ALA A 44 10.15 0.83 -1.15
CA ALA A 44 10.82 1.28 -2.38
C ALA A 44 9.95 1.10 -3.64
N ASN A 45 9.11 0.06 -3.67
CA ASN A 45 8.24 -0.23 -4.81
C ASN A 45 6.93 0.60 -4.76
N THR A 46 6.49 0.99 -3.57
CA THR A 46 5.28 1.81 -3.36
C THR A 46 5.58 3.30 -3.48
N CYS A 47 6.73 3.73 -2.98
CA CYS A 47 7.07 5.15 -2.93
C CYS A 47 7.77 5.58 -4.22
N LYS A 48 7.06 6.34 -5.05
CA LYS A 48 7.55 6.82 -6.35
C LYS A 48 8.79 7.73 -6.25
N TYR A 49 8.98 8.38 -5.09
CA TYR A 49 10.10 9.30 -4.88
C TYR A 49 11.05 8.73 -3.84
N SER A 50 12.31 8.51 -4.24
CA SER A 50 13.35 7.94 -3.37
C SER A 50 13.59 8.77 -2.10
N LYS A 51 13.46 10.10 -2.18
CA LYS A 51 13.56 10.99 -1.01
C LYS A 51 12.55 10.66 0.09
N PHE A 52 11.33 10.26 -0.27
CA PHE A 52 10.32 9.88 0.70
C PHE A 52 10.60 8.51 1.33
N VAL A 53 11.24 7.59 0.60
CA VAL A 53 11.67 6.30 1.18
C VAL A 53 12.60 6.53 2.36
N THR A 54 13.62 7.38 2.17
CA THR A 54 14.58 7.72 3.24
C THR A 54 13.90 8.39 4.42
N LEU A 55 13.05 9.40 4.17
CA LEU A 55 12.34 10.11 5.23
C LEU A 55 11.40 9.19 6.03
N ILE A 56 10.65 8.31 5.34
CA ILE A 56 9.76 7.35 6.00
C ILE A 56 10.58 6.38 6.85
N GLN A 57 11.70 5.89 6.32
CA GLN A 57 12.55 4.96 7.04
C GLN A 57 13.17 5.60 8.29
N GLU A 58 13.59 6.87 8.20
CA GLU A 58 14.07 7.65 9.35
C GLU A 58 12.97 7.84 10.41
N VAL A 59 11.76 8.23 9.99
CA VAL A 59 10.63 8.37 10.93
C VAL A 59 10.29 7.04 11.60
N VAL A 60 10.30 5.93 10.86
CA VAL A 60 10.06 4.59 11.41
C VAL A 60 11.14 4.22 12.43
N ASP A 61 12.41 4.53 12.16
CA ASP A 61 13.50 4.27 13.10
C ASP A 61 13.32 5.06 14.40
N HIS A 62 13.05 6.36 14.30
CA HIS A 62 12.80 7.22 15.46
C HIS A 62 11.59 6.76 16.28
N ILE A 63 10.47 6.40 15.62
CA ILE A 63 9.29 5.86 16.31
C ILE A 63 9.63 4.54 16.99
N THR A 64 10.43 3.67 16.36
CA THR A 64 10.84 2.39 16.95
C THR A 64 11.69 2.61 18.20
N GLN A 65 12.65 3.53 18.16
CA GLN A 65 13.45 3.91 19.32
C GLN A 65 12.57 4.46 20.45
N LEU A 66 11.61 5.33 20.11
CA LEU A 66 10.67 5.90 21.07
C LEU A 66 9.80 4.82 21.72
N LEU A 67 9.24 3.90 20.93
CA LEU A 67 8.44 2.78 21.43
C LEU A 67 9.26 1.86 22.33
N TYR A 68 10.52 1.59 21.97
CA TYR A 68 11.42 0.76 22.78
C TYR A 68 11.70 1.41 24.13
N ALA A 69 12.12 2.69 24.14
CA ALA A 69 12.37 3.43 25.39
C ALA A 69 11.10 3.57 26.24
N GLY A 70 9.97 3.90 25.61
CA GLY A 70 8.67 3.98 26.28
C GLY A 70 8.22 2.65 26.87
N SER A 71 8.50 1.53 26.19
CA SER A 71 8.18 0.19 26.69
C SER A 71 9.02 -0.18 27.93
N ILE A 72 10.30 0.19 27.96
CA ILE A 72 11.14 0.00 29.16
C ILE A 72 10.57 0.79 30.34
N PHE A 73 10.21 2.05 30.10
CA PHE A 73 9.62 2.91 31.13
C PHE A 73 8.30 2.34 31.65
N ALA A 74 7.39 1.95 30.74
CA ALA A 74 6.12 1.34 31.09
C ALA A 74 6.31 0.06 31.91
N ASN A 75 7.24 -0.82 31.49
CA ASN A 75 7.55 -2.05 32.22
C ASN A 75 8.03 -1.78 33.64
N TYR A 76 8.93 -0.82 33.83
CA TYR A 76 9.41 -0.46 35.17
C TYR A 76 8.29 0.10 36.04
N TYR A 77 7.45 0.96 35.47
CA TYR A 77 6.29 1.52 36.15
C TYR A 77 5.29 0.44 36.58
N PHE A 78 4.97 -0.50 35.69
CA PHE A 78 4.08 -1.63 36.01
C PHE A 78 4.65 -2.57 37.08
N LEU A 79 5.96 -2.84 37.05
CA LEU A 79 6.62 -3.63 38.10
C LEU A 79 6.51 -2.94 39.47
N LYS A 80 6.71 -1.61 39.51
CA LYS A 80 6.58 -0.83 40.74
C LYS A 80 5.15 -0.82 41.28
N LEU A 81 4.15 -0.63 40.41
CA LEU A 81 2.73 -0.73 40.80
C LEU A 81 2.41 -2.11 41.39
N ARG A 82 2.90 -3.16 40.75
CA ARG A 82 2.71 -4.54 41.22
C ARG A 82 3.35 -4.77 42.59
N GLU A 83 4.57 -4.28 42.80
CA GLU A 83 5.28 -4.37 44.09
C GLU A 83 4.51 -3.66 45.21
N ASN A 84 3.87 -2.54 44.89
CA ASN A 84 3.04 -1.77 45.83
C ASN A 84 1.63 -2.35 46.04
N GLY A 85 1.24 -3.39 45.28
CA GLY A 85 -0.12 -3.94 45.30
C GLY A 85 -1.18 -3.03 44.66
N GLU A 86 -0.75 -2.05 43.86
CA GLU A 86 -1.61 -1.13 43.14
C GLU A 86 -2.20 -1.79 41.87
N GLU A 87 -3.37 -1.33 41.44
CA GLU A 87 -4.03 -1.85 40.25
C GLU A 87 -3.28 -1.43 38.97
N LEU A 88 -3.13 -2.36 38.01
CA LEU A 88 -2.45 -2.07 36.76
C LEU A 88 -3.33 -1.19 35.86
N PRO A 89 -2.86 -0.03 35.39
CA PRO A 89 -3.65 0.83 34.53
C PRO A 89 -3.94 0.14 33.20
N MET A 90 -5.22 0.13 32.83
CA MET A 90 -5.66 -0.35 31.52
C MET A 90 -5.21 0.64 30.44
N ILE A 91 -4.27 0.22 29.60
CA ILE A 91 -3.88 1.01 28.42
C ILE A 91 -4.92 0.78 27.32
N THR A 92 -5.69 1.81 27.00
CA THR A 92 -6.56 1.84 25.82
C THR A 92 -5.80 2.43 24.63
N GLN A 93 -5.65 1.65 23.57
CA GLN A 93 -5.06 2.14 22.32
C GLN A 93 -6.18 2.71 21.44
N ASN A 94 -6.34 4.03 21.44
CA ASN A 94 -7.18 4.71 20.46
C ASN A 94 -6.31 5.28 19.34
N LEU A 95 -6.48 4.73 18.13
CA LEU A 95 -5.78 5.20 16.93
C LEU A 95 -6.45 6.44 16.31
N PHE A 96 -7.68 6.73 16.73
CA PHE A 96 -8.45 7.89 16.31
C PHE A 96 -8.62 8.83 17.50
N TYR A 97 -8.08 10.04 17.36
CA TYR A 97 -8.48 11.19 18.16
C TYR A 97 -9.59 11.94 17.40
#